data_AF-A0A350AQ15-F1
#
_entry.id   AF-A0A350AQ15-F1
#
_cell.length_a   1.000
_cell.length_b   1.000
_cell.length_c   1.000
_cell.angle_alpha   90.00
_cell.angle_beta   90.00
_cell.angle_gamma   90.00
#
_symmetry.space_group_name_H-M   'P 1'
#
loop_
_entity.id
_entity.type
_entity.pdbx_description
1 polymer ?
#
loop_
_entity_poly.entity_id
_entity_poly.type
_entity_poly.pdbx_seq_one_letter_code
_entity_poly.pdbx_strand_id
1 'polypeptide(L)'
;MKKITYLLVILCSLALSSMAFAGSEAGKDSARYYKSHPVEFDGKHVDVDCVMVTRINGGPQVDGVAFFVAHTKDDDNQARGGSIVVAVLEDKADSFVRKYGDTVDRNRGSTEKVDSKRLRGVFNVLDSGHVYIDVSGGEAHELILEHKDSAKGNIGRGDGGVLPSNGKSKGKKFKQ
;
A
#
# COMPACT_ATOMS: atom_id res chain seq x y z
N MET A 1 16.85 6.91 62.23
CA MET A 1 16.93 7.63 60.93
C MET A 1 17.44 6.73 59.80
N LYS A 2 16.89 5.52 59.60
CA LYS A 2 17.30 4.60 58.51
C LYS A 2 16.13 3.99 57.72
N LYS A 3 14.88 4.29 58.11
CA LYS A 3 13.68 3.70 57.49
C LYS A 3 12.99 4.60 56.46
N ILE A 4 13.38 5.88 56.38
CA ILE A 4 12.74 6.86 55.48
C ILE A 4 13.39 6.86 54.08
N THR A 5 14.67 6.45 53.99
CA THR A 5 15.42 6.47 52.73
C THR A 5 15.00 5.36 51.75
N TYR A 6 14.47 4.23 52.24
CA TYR A 6 14.04 3.13 51.38
C TYR A 6 12.71 3.39 50.66
N LEU A 7 11.89 4.31 51.16
CA LEU A 7 10.59 4.62 50.57
C LEU A 7 10.71 5.57 49.37
N LEU A 8 11.79 6.34 49.29
CA LEU A 8 12.06 7.28 48.21
C LEU A 8 12.72 6.63 46.98
N VAL A 9 13.39 5.49 47.13
CA VAL A 9 14.03 4.77 46.00
C VAL A 9 13.04 3.87 45.27
N ILE A 10 12.04 3.30 45.96
CA ILE A 10 11.04 2.41 45.36
C ILE A 10 10.03 3.18 44.48
N LEU A 11 9.82 4.48 44.73
CA LEU A 11 8.92 5.30 43.92
C LEU A 11 9.49 5.70 42.55
N CYS A 12 10.81 5.65 42.34
CA CYS A 12 11.41 5.99 41.05
C CYS A 12 11.45 4.82 40.05
N SER A 13 11.26 3.57 40.49
CA SER A 13 11.22 2.40 39.60
C SER A 13 9.87 2.16 38.91
N LEU A 14 8.82 2.92 39.25
CA LEU A 14 7.50 2.81 38.62
C LEU A 14 7.19 3.91 37.59
N ALA A 15 8.18 4.72 37.19
CA ALA A 15 7.98 5.81 36.24
C ALA A 15 8.55 5.55 34.84
N LEU A 16 8.87 4.29 34.49
CA LEU A 16 9.47 3.92 33.20
C LEU A 16 8.77 2.71 32.53
N SER A 17 7.46 2.76 32.34
CA SER A 17 6.81 1.78 31.44
C SER A 17 5.43 2.19 30.95
N SER A 18 5.31 3.45 30.52
CA SER A 18 4.24 3.83 29.60
C SER A 18 4.79 4.78 28.55
N MET A 19 5.84 4.36 27.83
CA MET A 19 5.91 4.72 26.42
C MET A 19 4.76 3.96 25.75
N ALA A 20 3.56 4.53 25.82
CA ALA A 20 2.52 4.18 24.87
C ALA A 20 3.16 4.44 23.50
N PHE A 21 3.55 3.36 22.82
CA PHE A 21 3.82 3.43 21.41
C PHE A 21 2.53 3.94 20.79
N ALA A 22 2.48 5.24 20.48
CA ALA A 22 1.56 5.78 19.50
C ALA A 22 2.02 5.29 18.11
N GLY A 23 2.06 3.97 17.94
CA GLY A 23 1.99 3.39 16.61
C GLY A 23 0.54 3.56 16.22
N SER A 24 0.21 4.64 15.53
CA SER A 24 -1.13 4.84 15.01
C SER A 24 -1.48 3.61 14.17
N GLU A 25 -2.46 2.83 14.62
CA GLU A 25 -3.02 1.75 13.81
C GLU A 25 -3.33 2.31 12.43
N ALA A 26 -3.00 1.55 11.37
CA ALA A 26 -3.20 2.03 10.01
C ALA A 26 -4.68 2.41 9.82
N GLY A 27 -4.95 3.56 9.20
CA GLY A 27 -6.32 4.02 8.93
C GLY A 27 -7.08 2.99 8.10
N LYS A 28 -8.38 2.87 8.34
CA LYS A 28 -9.21 1.74 7.85
C LYS A 28 -9.31 1.63 6.34
N ASP A 29 -9.14 2.76 5.64
CA ASP A 29 -9.22 2.86 4.18
C ASP A 29 -7.81 2.88 3.53
N SER A 30 -6.78 2.44 4.27
CA SER A 30 -5.39 2.38 3.78
C SER A 30 -5.00 1.00 3.27
N ALA A 31 -4.09 0.93 2.28
CA ALA A 31 -3.54 -0.34 1.81
C ALA A 31 -2.89 -1.15 2.95
N ARG A 32 -2.24 -0.49 3.91
CA ARG A 32 -1.64 -1.15 5.09
C ARG A 32 -2.68 -1.87 5.93
N TYR A 33 -3.84 -1.26 6.17
CA TYR A 33 -4.90 -1.87 6.98
C TYR A 33 -5.46 -3.14 6.34
N TYR A 34 -5.78 -3.09 5.04
CA TYR A 34 -6.27 -4.27 4.33
C TYR A 34 -5.22 -5.39 4.25
N LYS A 35 -3.95 -5.03 4.05
CA LYS A 35 -2.84 -6.00 4.03
C LYS A 35 -2.60 -6.69 5.38
N SER A 36 -2.91 -6.04 6.50
CA SER A 36 -2.83 -6.67 7.83
C SER A 36 -4.01 -7.60 8.16
N HIS A 37 -5.11 -7.53 7.39
CA HIS A 37 -6.31 -8.36 7.60
C HIS A 37 -6.73 -9.10 6.31
N PRO A 38 -5.81 -9.76 5.59
CA PRO A 38 -6.08 -10.18 4.21
C PRO A 38 -7.21 -11.23 4.13
N VAL A 39 -7.29 -12.14 5.11
CA VAL A 39 -8.33 -13.16 5.19
C VAL A 39 -9.71 -12.56 5.47
N GLU A 40 -9.79 -11.44 6.18
CA GLU A 40 -11.06 -10.78 6.46
C GLU A 40 -11.67 -10.15 5.20
N PHE A 41 -10.82 -9.66 4.29
CA PHE A 41 -11.24 -8.91 3.11
C PHE A 41 -11.23 -9.71 1.82
N ASP A 42 -10.81 -10.97 1.84
CA ASP A 42 -10.81 -11.81 0.65
C ASP A 42 -12.21 -11.94 0.03
N GLY A 43 -12.30 -11.65 -1.27
CA GLY A 43 -13.55 -11.59 -2.03
C GLY A 43 -14.48 -10.42 -1.69
N LYS A 44 -14.08 -9.47 -0.83
CA LYS A 44 -14.91 -8.34 -0.42
C LYS A 44 -14.59 -7.07 -1.21
N HIS A 45 -15.61 -6.23 -1.39
CA HIS A 45 -15.40 -4.89 -1.89
C HIS A 45 -14.66 -4.03 -0.86
N VAL A 46 -13.63 -3.34 -1.34
CA VAL A 46 -12.82 -2.41 -0.56
C VAL A 46 -12.67 -1.08 -1.29
N ASP A 47 -12.45 -0.05 -0.51
CA ASP A 47 -12.18 1.29 -1.00
C ASP A 47 -10.88 1.80 -0.39
N VAL A 48 -9.94 2.22 -1.22
CA VAL A 48 -8.67 2.83 -0.78
C VAL A 48 -8.49 4.23 -1.33
N ASP A 49 -7.96 5.15 -0.52
CA ASP A 49 -7.65 6.49 -0.98
C ASP A 49 -6.34 6.48 -1.77
N CYS A 50 -6.44 6.49 -3.09
CA CYS A 50 -5.33 6.38 -4.03
C CYS A 50 -4.80 7.76 -4.42
N VAL A 51 -3.50 7.95 -4.29
CA VAL A 51 -2.78 9.17 -4.66
C VAL A 51 -2.30 9.13 -6.11
N MET A 52 -1.72 7.99 -6.50
CA MET A 52 -1.21 7.77 -7.84
C MET A 52 -1.09 6.27 -8.10
N VAL A 53 -0.99 5.90 -9.37
CA VAL A 53 -0.76 4.51 -9.79
C VAL A 53 0.50 4.41 -10.63
N THR A 54 1.27 3.35 -10.43
CA THR A 54 2.45 3.06 -11.25
C THR A 54 2.29 1.72 -11.93
N ARG A 55 2.34 1.69 -13.27
CA ARG A 55 2.19 0.44 -14.03
C ARG A 55 3.36 -0.49 -13.75
N ILE A 56 3.07 -1.76 -13.51
CA ILE A 56 4.09 -2.81 -13.33
C ILE A 56 4.51 -3.31 -14.73
N ASN A 57 5.79 -3.16 -15.06
CA ASN A 57 6.45 -3.80 -16.20
C ASN A 57 5.89 -3.52 -17.63
N GLY A 58 5.24 -2.38 -17.89
CA GLY A 58 5.04 -1.84 -19.25
C GLY A 58 4.20 -2.65 -20.25
N GLY A 59 3.71 -3.83 -19.89
CA GLY A 59 2.88 -4.71 -20.72
C GLY A 59 2.11 -5.75 -19.89
N PRO A 60 1.17 -6.49 -20.50
CA PRO A 60 0.36 -7.49 -19.80
C PRO A 60 1.26 -8.59 -19.21
N GLN A 61 1.10 -8.83 -17.91
CA GLN A 61 1.88 -9.87 -17.20
C GLN A 61 1.10 -11.19 -17.10
N VAL A 62 -0.22 -11.08 -17.20
CA VAL A 62 -1.17 -12.13 -17.51
C VAL A 62 -1.90 -11.63 -18.75
N ASP A 63 -2.13 -12.49 -19.73
CA ASP A 63 -2.80 -12.08 -20.97
C ASP A 63 -4.16 -11.44 -20.64
N GLY A 64 -4.36 -10.21 -21.12
CA GLY A 64 -5.56 -9.42 -20.85
C GLY A 64 -5.58 -8.63 -19.54
N VAL A 65 -4.55 -8.73 -18.69
CA VAL A 65 -4.48 -8.02 -17.40
C VAL A 65 -3.22 -7.16 -17.25
N ALA A 66 -3.45 -5.88 -16.99
CA ALA A 66 -2.45 -4.92 -16.57
C ALA A 66 -2.39 -4.84 -15.03
N PHE A 67 -1.19 -4.88 -14.47
CA PHE A 67 -0.99 -4.63 -13.05
C PHE A 67 -0.46 -3.23 -12.78
N PHE A 68 -0.94 -2.63 -11.70
CA PHE A 68 -0.49 -1.34 -11.19
C PHE A 68 -0.17 -1.43 -9.71
N VAL A 69 0.77 -0.64 -9.23
CA VAL A 69 0.94 -0.33 -7.82
C VAL A 69 0.12 0.91 -7.52
N ALA A 70 -0.94 0.78 -6.73
CA ALA A 70 -1.65 1.93 -6.18
C ALA A 70 -0.95 2.40 -4.92
N HIS A 71 -0.53 3.67 -4.90
CA HIS A 71 0.03 4.32 -3.73
C HIS A 71 -1.11 4.98 -2.97
N THR A 72 -1.31 4.60 -1.71
CA THR A 72 -2.47 5.05 -0.94
C THR A 72 -2.08 6.05 0.15
N LYS A 73 -3.07 6.81 0.57
CA LYS A 73 -3.01 7.70 1.73
C LYS A 73 -3.71 7.04 2.92
N ASP A 74 -3.29 7.43 4.11
CA ASP A 74 -3.98 7.16 5.36
C ASP A 74 -4.50 8.51 5.85
N ASP A 75 -5.77 8.80 5.54
CA ASP A 75 -6.37 10.09 5.87
C ASP A 75 -6.65 10.25 7.37
N ASP A 76 -6.91 9.14 8.09
CA ASP A 76 -7.09 9.12 9.54
C ASP A 76 -5.83 9.63 10.26
N ASN A 77 -4.66 9.17 9.80
CA ASN A 77 -3.37 9.52 10.40
C ASN A 77 -2.60 10.61 9.65
N GLN A 78 -3.17 11.15 8.56
CA GLN A 78 -2.49 12.11 7.66
C GLN A 78 -1.11 11.61 7.18
N ALA A 79 -1.02 10.31 6.89
CA ALA A 79 0.21 9.62 6.59
C ALA A 79 0.16 8.87 5.24
N ARG A 80 1.27 8.22 4.88
CA ARG A 80 1.29 7.29 3.75
C ARG A 80 0.54 6.01 4.15
N GLY A 81 -0.51 5.67 3.40
CA GLY A 81 -1.31 4.47 3.61
C GLY A 81 -0.69 3.18 3.08
N GLY A 82 0.50 3.28 2.47
CA GLY A 82 1.22 2.16 1.89
C GLY A 82 0.96 2.01 0.39
N SER A 83 1.07 0.79 -0.10
CA SER A 83 0.75 0.48 -1.49
C SER A 83 0.20 -0.93 -1.63
N ILE A 84 -0.63 -1.13 -2.65
CA ILE A 84 -1.26 -2.41 -2.98
C ILE A 84 -1.27 -2.59 -4.49
N VAL A 85 -1.15 -3.85 -4.94
CA VAL A 85 -1.25 -4.16 -6.37
C VAL A 85 -2.70 -4.11 -6.79
N VAL A 86 -2.94 -3.60 -7.98
CA VAL A 86 -4.26 -3.47 -8.59
C VAL A 86 -4.23 -4.16 -9.94
N ALA A 87 -5.19 -5.05 -10.17
CA ALA A 87 -5.43 -5.72 -11.43
C ALA A 87 -6.51 -4.97 -12.21
N VAL A 88 -6.19 -4.65 -13.47
CA VAL A 88 -7.06 -3.94 -14.40
C VAL A 88 -7.06 -4.71 -15.71
N LEU A 89 -8.19 -4.79 -16.41
CA LEU A 89 -8.19 -5.29 -17.78
C LEU A 89 -7.34 -4.39 -18.67
N GLU A 90 -6.56 -5.00 -19.56
CA GLU A 90 -5.57 -4.31 -20.40
C GLU A 90 -6.21 -3.21 -21.27
N ASP A 91 -7.43 -3.43 -21.77
CA ASP A 91 -8.22 -2.46 -22.55
C ASP A 91 -8.65 -1.21 -21.75
N LYS A 92 -8.67 -1.32 -20.41
CA LYS A 92 -9.03 -0.24 -19.47
C LYS A 92 -7.80 0.41 -18.84
N ALA A 93 -6.59 -0.09 -19.10
CA ALA A 93 -5.35 0.36 -18.46
C ALA A 93 -5.08 1.85 -18.66
N ASP A 94 -5.23 2.37 -19.88
CA ASP A 94 -4.97 3.78 -20.19
C ASP A 94 -5.98 4.72 -19.51
N SER A 95 -7.25 4.31 -19.49
CA SER A 95 -8.30 5.05 -18.78
C SER A 95 -8.05 5.06 -17.26
N PHE A 96 -7.52 3.98 -16.73
CA PHE A 96 -7.14 3.88 -15.32
C PHE A 96 -6.01 4.85 -14.96
N VAL A 97 -4.95 4.93 -15.77
CA VAL A 97 -3.87 5.91 -15.58
C VAL A 97 -4.40 7.34 -15.69
N ARG A 98 -5.25 7.64 -16.67
CA ARG A 98 -5.87 8.98 -16.81
C ARG A 98 -6.71 9.37 -15.58
N LYS A 99 -7.38 8.39 -14.96
CA LYS A 99 -8.22 8.64 -13.78
C LYS A 99 -7.40 8.95 -12.53
N TYR A 100 -6.38 8.15 -12.23
CA TYR A 100 -5.64 8.25 -10.96
C TYR A 100 -4.31 9.01 -11.06
N GLY A 101 -3.78 9.22 -12.27
CA GLY A 101 -2.47 9.85 -12.49
C GLY A 101 -1.31 8.91 -12.17
N ASP A 102 -0.16 9.15 -12.81
CA ASP A 102 1.10 8.44 -12.58
C ASP A 102 2.12 9.25 -11.76
N THR A 103 1.81 10.51 -11.50
CA THR A 103 2.58 11.40 -10.63
C THR A 103 1.73 11.85 -9.44
N VAL A 104 2.37 11.99 -8.27
CA VAL A 104 1.72 12.61 -7.11
C VAL A 104 1.31 14.03 -7.48
N ASP A 105 0.01 14.33 -7.40
CA ASP A 105 -0.49 15.69 -7.55
C ASP A 105 -0.11 16.49 -6.29
N ARG A 106 1.00 17.22 -6.40
CA ARG A 106 1.53 18.05 -5.33
C ARG A 106 1.53 19.47 -5.83
N ASN A 107 0.65 20.30 -5.26
CA ASN A 107 0.68 21.74 -5.44
C ASN A 107 2.07 22.25 -5.03
N ARG A 108 2.91 22.55 -6.02
CA ARG A 108 4.33 22.84 -5.83
C ARG A 108 4.46 24.22 -5.16
N GLY A 109 4.63 24.21 -3.84
CA GLY A 109 4.77 25.41 -3.01
C GLY A 109 3.72 25.57 -1.92
N SER A 110 2.72 24.69 -1.83
CA SER A 110 1.73 24.72 -0.75
C SER A 110 2.05 23.69 0.35
N THR A 111 1.62 24.00 1.57
CA THR A 111 1.55 23.05 2.69
C THR A 111 0.29 22.16 2.60
N GLU A 112 -0.46 22.23 1.49
CA GLU A 112 -1.69 21.45 1.35
C GLU A 112 -1.42 19.97 1.21
N LYS A 113 -2.46 19.22 1.56
CA LYS A 113 -2.51 17.77 1.47
C LYS A 113 -2.42 17.35 0.00
N VAL A 114 -1.86 16.16 -0.23
CA VAL A 114 -1.93 15.48 -1.52
C VAL A 114 -3.38 15.08 -1.77
N ASP A 115 -3.91 15.45 -2.94
CA ASP A 115 -5.25 15.05 -3.37
C ASP A 115 -5.29 13.54 -3.66
N SER A 116 -6.18 12.84 -2.97
CA SER A 116 -6.46 11.43 -3.16
C SER A 116 -7.78 11.23 -3.91
N LYS A 117 -7.88 10.14 -4.66
CA LYS A 117 -9.09 9.68 -5.33
C LYS A 117 -9.42 8.29 -4.81
N ARG A 118 -10.69 8.06 -4.47
CA ARG A 118 -11.16 6.76 -3.97
C ARG A 118 -11.08 5.70 -5.08
N LEU A 119 -10.24 4.69 -4.87
CA LEU A 119 -10.11 3.51 -5.71
C LEU A 119 -10.95 2.39 -5.11
N ARG A 120 -11.87 1.84 -5.91
CA ARG A 120 -12.80 0.80 -5.49
C ARG A 120 -12.55 -0.48 -6.26
N GLY A 121 -12.64 -1.63 -5.60
CA GLY A 121 -12.52 -2.92 -6.24
C GLY A 121 -12.78 -4.07 -5.27
N VAL A 122 -12.54 -5.30 -5.73
CA VAL A 122 -12.63 -6.52 -4.92
C VAL A 122 -11.23 -6.88 -4.43
N PHE A 123 -11.06 -7.01 -3.12
CA PHE A 123 -9.80 -7.44 -2.53
C PHE A 123 -9.68 -8.96 -2.66
N ASN A 124 -8.56 -9.44 -3.19
CA ASN A 124 -8.33 -10.86 -3.45
C ASN A 124 -7.00 -11.30 -2.85
N VAL A 125 -7.00 -12.51 -2.29
CA VAL A 125 -5.82 -13.20 -1.77
C VAL A 125 -5.48 -14.39 -2.67
N LEU A 126 -4.27 -14.41 -3.20
CA LEU A 126 -3.71 -15.60 -3.86
C LEU A 126 -2.96 -16.47 -2.86
N ASP A 127 -2.68 -17.70 -3.29
CA ASP A 127 -1.84 -18.65 -2.57
C ASP A 127 -0.54 -17.97 -2.09
N SER A 128 -0.14 -18.24 -0.83
CA SER A 128 1.04 -17.67 -0.15
C SER A 128 0.98 -16.17 0.22
N GLY A 129 -0.22 -15.58 0.31
CA GLY A 129 -0.43 -14.25 0.90
C GLY A 129 -0.10 -13.09 -0.04
N HIS A 130 -0.15 -13.34 -1.35
CA HIS A 130 -0.05 -12.30 -2.37
C HIS A 130 -1.43 -11.67 -2.53
N VAL A 131 -1.53 -10.35 -2.30
CA VAL A 131 -2.82 -9.66 -2.27
C VAL A 131 -2.89 -8.55 -3.29
N TYR A 132 -4.08 -8.36 -3.86
CA TYR A 132 -4.34 -7.35 -4.86
C TYR A 132 -5.80 -6.91 -4.86
N ILE A 133 -6.09 -5.79 -5.49
CA ILE A 133 -7.45 -5.30 -5.73
C ILE A 133 -7.80 -5.49 -7.20
N ASP A 134 -8.91 -6.15 -7.49
CA ASP A 134 -9.50 -6.23 -8.81
C ASP A 134 -10.52 -5.11 -9.02
N VAL A 135 -10.27 -4.19 -9.96
CA VAL A 135 -11.19 -3.08 -10.27
C VAL A 135 -12.15 -3.39 -11.42
N SER A 136 -12.04 -4.58 -12.02
CA SER A 136 -12.94 -5.05 -13.08
C SER A 136 -14.21 -5.72 -12.54
N GLY A 137 -14.25 -6.05 -11.24
CA GLY A 137 -15.42 -6.69 -10.62
C GLY A 137 -15.46 -8.21 -10.74
N GLY A 138 -14.32 -8.86 -11.01
CA GLY A 138 -14.18 -10.32 -11.05
C GLY A 138 -13.45 -10.82 -12.30
N GLU A 139 -13.60 -10.14 -13.43
CA GLU A 139 -13.07 -10.58 -14.74
C GLU A 139 -11.53 -10.74 -14.72
N ALA A 140 -10.81 -9.75 -14.18
CA ALA A 140 -9.36 -9.83 -14.05
C ALA A 140 -8.94 -10.88 -13.01
N HIS A 141 -9.75 -11.10 -11.96
CA HIS A 141 -9.49 -12.17 -10.99
C HIS A 141 -9.54 -13.55 -11.65
N GLU A 142 -10.53 -13.83 -12.50
CA GLU A 142 -10.64 -15.09 -13.24
C GLU A 142 -9.41 -15.36 -14.10
N LEU A 143 -8.97 -14.37 -14.91
CA LEU A 143 -7.77 -14.48 -15.74
C LEU A 143 -6.49 -14.71 -14.91
N ILE A 144 -6.41 -14.07 -13.73
CA ILE A 144 -5.29 -14.27 -12.79
C ILE A 144 -5.30 -15.68 -12.22
N LEU A 145 -6.46 -16.26 -11.93
CA LEU A 145 -6.58 -17.63 -11.42
C LEU A 145 -6.18 -18.67 -12.48
N GLU A 146 -6.40 -18.40 -13.77
CA GLU A 146 -5.94 -19.25 -14.87
C GLU A 146 -4.42 -19.23 -15.03
N HIS A 147 -3.77 -18.10 -14.73
CA HIS A 147 -2.34 -17.88 -14.88
C HIS A 147 -1.62 -17.54 -13.56
N LYS A 148 -1.98 -18.22 -12.48
CA LYS A 148 -1.53 -17.93 -11.10
C LYS A 148 -0.01 -17.75 -10.96
N ASP A 149 0.79 -18.61 -11.58
CA ASP A 149 2.23 -18.58 -11.38
C ASP A 149 2.89 -17.37 -12.06
N SER A 150 2.38 -16.93 -13.21
CA SER A 150 2.79 -15.69 -13.87
C SER A 150 2.40 -14.44 -13.04
N ALA A 151 1.23 -14.49 -12.39
CA ALA A 151 0.74 -13.40 -11.55
C ALA A 151 1.56 -13.24 -10.25
N LYS A 152 1.94 -14.35 -9.59
CA LYS A 152 2.69 -14.32 -8.31
C LYS A 152 3.99 -13.55 -8.37
N GLY A 153 4.71 -13.59 -9.50
CA GLY A 153 5.97 -12.86 -9.68
C GLY A 153 5.82 -11.34 -9.67
N ASN A 154 4.61 -10.85 -9.94
CA ASN A 154 4.32 -9.42 -10.10
C ASN A 154 3.47 -8.85 -8.95
N ILE A 155 2.72 -9.70 -8.25
CA ILE A 155 1.93 -9.30 -7.09
C ILE A 155 2.82 -9.41 -5.85
N GLY A 156 3.07 -8.30 -5.15
CA GLY A 156 3.87 -8.32 -3.91
C GLY A 156 3.16 -9.07 -2.77
N ARG A 157 3.95 -9.69 -1.86
CA ARG A 157 3.40 -10.26 -0.61
C ARG A 157 2.85 -9.16 0.30
N GLY A 158 1.95 -9.57 1.18
CA GLY A 158 1.25 -8.79 2.21
C GLY A 158 2.07 -7.88 3.13
N ASP A 159 3.39 -7.69 2.96
CA ASP A 159 4.21 -6.80 3.79
C ASP A 159 5.16 -5.93 2.93
N GLY A 160 4.79 -4.66 2.73
CA GLY A 160 5.72 -3.53 2.53
C GLY A 160 6.78 -3.50 1.42
N GLY A 161 6.85 -4.44 0.46
CA GLY A 161 7.87 -4.42 -0.58
C GLY A 161 7.55 -3.51 -1.76
N VAL A 162 8.20 -2.35 -1.85
CA VAL A 162 8.39 -1.64 -3.14
C VAL A 162 9.01 -2.65 -4.10
N LEU A 163 8.33 -2.99 -5.19
CA LEU A 163 8.97 -3.75 -6.27
C LEU A 163 10.21 -2.95 -6.72
N PRO A 164 11.40 -3.58 -6.83
CA PRO A 164 12.54 -2.89 -7.38
C PRO A 164 12.20 -2.50 -8.81
N SER A 165 12.06 -1.19 -9.04
CA SER A 165 12.20 -0.63 -10.36
C SER A 165 13.55 -1.11 -10.88
N ASN A 166 13.54 -2.01 -11.87
CA ASN A 166 14.72 -2.38 -12.63
C ASN A 166 15.12 -1.22 -13.57
N GLY A 167 15.23 -0.01 -13.00
CA GLY A 167 15.77 1.18 -13.62
C GLY A 167 17.24 1.28 -13.26
N LYS A 168 18.11 0.93 -14.22
CA LYS A 168 19.54 1.24 -14.17
C LYS A 168 19.74 2.71 -13.77
N SER A 169 20.10 2.95 -12.52
CA SER A 169 20.53 4.26 -12.04
C SER A 169 21.88 4.57 -12.69
N LYS A 170 21.87 5.27 -13.82
CA LYS A 170 23.08 5.91 -14.33
C LYS A 170 23.38 7.07 -13.39
N GLY A 171 24.31 6.84 -12.47
CA GLY A 171 24.88 7.86 -11.61
C GLY A 171 25.35 9.07 -12.43
N LYS A 172 24.63 10.19 -12.29
CA LYS A 172 25.14 11.49 -12.70
C LYS A 172 26.19 11.89 -11.67
N LYS A 173 27.46 11.69 -12.03
CA LYS A 173 28.60 12.29 -11.33
C LYS A 173 28.40 13.80 -11.28
N PHE A 174 28.27 14.36 -10.08
CA PHE A 174 28.56 15.76 -9.85
C PHE A 174 30.05 15.98 -10.15
N LYS A 175 30.36 16.89 -11.07
CA LYS A 175 31.70 17.48 -11.18
C LYS A 175 31.76 18.68 -10.24
N GLN A 176 32.88 18.75 -9.54
CA GLN A 176 33.34 19.84 -8.68
C GLN A 176 33.39 21.18 -9.42
#